data_AF-A0A2V9HR88-F1
#
_entry.id   AF-A0A2V9HR88-F1
#
_cell.length_a   1.000
_cell.length_b   1.000
_cell.length_c   1.000
_cell.angle_alpha   90.00
_cell.angle_beta   90.00
_cell.angle_gamma   90.00
#
_symmetry.space_group_name_H-M   'P 1'
#
loop_
_entity.id
_entity.type
_entity.pdbx_description
1 polymer ?
#
loop_
_entity_poly.entity_id
_entity_poly.type
_entity_poly.pdbx_seq_one_letter_code
_entity_poly.pdbx_strand_id
1 'polypeptide(L)'
;MPPGGPYTLVLQGKKTIVFKDVLFGEVWVASEQSNMTYALSGATGAAEEIPKANYDEIRSFTVPKKIAVTPQEETGPAAWEICSPDTAKRFSAVAYFFARDLHRALGVPVGIVLSAWPGTAGEEWTDPESLRREPVLQPLVERSDASAEIALEFDDFELLFAPGDARGAYAPSDNVSELTARVKPRACDALPENPFRI
;
A
#
# COMPACT_ATOMS: atom_id res chain seq x y z
N MET A 1 -26.47 0.52 16.27
CA MET A 1 -27.24 0.85 15.05
C MET A 1 -27.23 -0.37 14.16
N PRO A 2 -28.30 -0.68 13.42
CA PRO A 2 -28.27 -1.78 12.46
C PRO A 2 -27.25 -1.48 11.34
N PRO A 3 -26.68 -2.51 10.70
CA PRO A 3 -25.87 -2.34 9.50
C PRO A 3 -26.66 -1.63 8.38
N GLY A 4 -25.96 -0.90 7.51
CA GLY A 4 -26.52 -0.14 6.40
C GLY A 4 -26.22 1.36 6.50
N GLY A 5 -27.12 2.15 5.94
CA GLY A 5 -27.03 3.61 5.86
C GLY A 5 -27.48 4.11 4.48
N PRO A 6 -27.09 5.32 4.06
CA PRO A 6 -26.33 6.30 4.83
C PRO A 6 -27.14 6.89 6.01
N TYR A 7 -26.52 6.96 7.17
CA TYR A 7 -27.06 7.64 8.36
C TYR A 7 -26.47 9.05 8.51
N THR A 8 -27.16 9.86 9.32
CA THR A 8 -26.60 11.11 9.85
C THR A 8 -26.25 10.89 11.32
N LEU A 9 -24.95 10.98 11.65
CA LEU A 9 -24.46 10.91 13.03
C LEU A 9 -24.33 12.32 13.58
N VAL A 10 -25.04 12.61 14.66
CA VAL A 10 -25.00 13.90 15.36
C VAL A 10 -24.33 13.71 16.70
N LEU A 11 -23.17 14.33 16.91
CA LEU A 11 -22.50 14.39 18.20
C LEU A 11 -22.88 15.69 18.90
N GLN A 12 -23.47 15.59 20.08
CA GLN A 12 -23.88 16.74 20.89
C GLN A 12 -22.99 16.83 22.14
N GLY A 13 -22.21 17.90 22.23
CA GLY A 13 -21.44 18.27 23.42
C GLY A 13 -21.51 19.77 23.65
N LYS A 14 -20.38 20.41 23.98
CA LYS A 14 -20.30 21.89 23.99
C LYS A 14 -20.50 22.50 22.60
N LYS A 15 -20.24 21.72 21.55
CA LYS A 15 -20.52 22.03 20.14
C LYS A 15 -21.27 20.84 19.54
N THR A 16 -22.12 21.12 18.56
CA THR A 16 -22.79 20.09 17.77
C THR A 16 -21.98 19.83 16.51
N ILE A 17 -21.63 18.56 16.26
CA ILE A 17 -20.94 18.11 15.05
C ILE A 17 -21.87 17.15 14.33
N VAL A 18 -22.04 17.33 13.02
CA VAL A 18 -22.93 16.52 12.19
C VAL A 18 -22.12 15.85 11.09
N PHE A 19 -22.05 14.53 11.13
CA PHE A 19 -21.53 13.71 10.04
C PHE A 19 -22.70 13.18 9.23
N LYS A 20 -22.66 13.43 7.92
CA LYS A 20 -23.61 12.88 6.96
C LYS A 20 -22.95 11.74 6.21
N ASP A 21 -23.76 10.89 5.58
CA ASP A 21 -23.26 9.82 4.73
C ASP A 21 -22.42 8.77 5.48
N VAL A 22 -22.90 8.35 6.65
CA VAL A 22 -22.24 7.37 7.51
C VAL A 22 -22.82 5.97 7.28
N LEU A 23 -21.96 5.01 6.90
CA LEU A 23 -22.33 3.60 6.78
C LEU A 23 -21.87 2.82 8.02
N PHE A 24 -22.67 1.85 8.44
CA PHE A 24 -22.30 0.86 9.46
C PHE A 24 -22.23 -0.52 8.82
N GLY A 25 -21.11 -1.21 8.99
CA GLY A 25 -20.87 -2.51 8.38
C GLY A 25 -19.48 -3.02 8.71
N GLU A 26 -18.90 -3.79 7.79
CA GLU A 26 -17.58 -4.38 7.94
C GLU A 26 -16.48 -3.40 7.55
N VAL A 27 -15.36 -3.42 8.27
CA VAL A 27 -14.16 -2.63 7.94
C VAL A 27 -12.94 -3.54 7.94
N TRP A 28 -12.23 -3.57 6.83
CA TRP A 28 -11.07 -4.45 6.65
C TRP A 28 -9.83 -3.65 6.24
N VAL A 29 -8.68 -4.07 6.75
CA VAL A 29 -7.38 -3.49 6.40
C VAL A 29 -6.72 -4.36 5.32
N ALA A 30 -6.38 -3.75 4.20
CA ALA A 30 -5.61 -4.33 3.12
C ALA A 30 -4.17 -3.77 3.19
N SER A 31 -3.23 -4.57 3.66
CA SER A 31 -1.84 -4.15 3.94
C SER A 31 -0.82 -4.83 3.02
N GLU A 32 0.47 -4.66 3.32
CA GLU A 32 1.64 -5.27 2.67
C GLU A 32 2.13 -4.49 1.44
N GLN A 33 2.59 -5.19 0.41
CA GLN A 33 3.42 -4.63 -0.64
C GLN A 33 2.72 -4.58 -2.02
N SER A 34 3.52 -4.65 -3.08
CA SER A 34 3.15 -4.30 -4.46
C SER A 34 1.89 -5.02 -4.97
N ASN A 35 1.73 -6.30 -4.65
CA ASN A 35 0.56 -7.08 -5.06
C ASN A 35 -0.74 -6.53 -4.47
N MET A 36 -0.71 -6.00 -3.24
CA MET A 36 -1.88 -5.35 -2.65
C MET A 36 -2.14 -3.97 -3.26
N THR A 37 -1.14 -3.32 -3.84
CA THR A 37 -1.32 -2.06 -4.59
C THR A 37 -1.75 -2.24 -6.04
N TYR A 38 -1.80 -3.50 -6.53
CA TYR A 38 -2.06 -3.77 -7.93
C TYR A 38 -3.47 -3.30 -8.32
N ALA A 39 -3.56 -2.38 -9.28
CA ALA A 39 -4.81 -1.70 -9.61
C ALA A 39 -5.80 -2.62 -10.33
N LEU A 40 -7.08 -2.46 -10.05
CA LEU A 40 -8.16 -3.19 -10.73
C LEU A 40 -8.13 -3.01 -12.25
N SER A 41 -7.74 -1.84 -12.74
CA SER A 41 -7.59 -1.58 -14.19
C SER A 41 -6.57 -2.47 -14.89
N GLY A 42 -5.58 -3.00 -14.16
CA GLY A 42 -4.60 -3.96 -14.68
C GLY A 42 -5.01 -5.42 -14.51
N ALA A 43 -6.07 -5.72 -13.75
CA ALA A 43 -6.46 -7.08 -13.43
C ALA A 43 -7.06 -7.81 -14.64
N THR A 44 -6.87 -9.13 -14.68
CA THR A 44 -7.59 -9.99 -15.63
C THR A 44 -9.10 -9.81 -15.45
N GLY A 45 -9.83 -9.55 -16.54
CA GLY A 45 -11.28 -9.32 -16.51
C GLY A 45 -11.69 -7.88 -16.16
N ALA A 46 -10.75 -6.95 -15.99
CA ALA A 46 -11.05 -5.55 -15.64
C ALA A 46 -12.08 -4.88 -16.58
N ALA A 47 -11.99 -5.14 -17.88
CA ALA A 47 -12.89 -4.57 -18.88
C ALA A 47 -14.36 -4.95 -18.67
N GLU A 48 -14.62 -6.13 -18.11
CA GLU A 48 -15.97 -6.61 -17.81
C GLU A 48 -16.42 -6.24 -16.38
N GLU A 49 -15.48 -6.14 -15.45
CA GLU A 49 -15.76 -5.91 -14.03
C GLU A 49 -15.97 -4.43 -13.71
N ILE A 50 -15.12 -3.54 -14.23
CA ILE A 50 -15.16 -2.10 -13.90
C ILE A 50 -16.52 -1.46 -14.21
N PRO A 51 -17.18 -1.72 -15.37
CA PRO A 51 -18.51 -1.17 -15.64
C PRO A 51 -19.58 -1.63 -14.65
N LYS A 52 -19.37 -2.77 -13.98
CA LYS A 52 -20.29 -3.35 -12.99
C LYS A 52 -19.95 -2.94 -11.55
N ALA A 53 -18.79 -2.30 -11.34
CA ALA A 53 -18.30 -1.87 -10.03
C ALA A 53 -19.05 -0.62 -9.53
N ASN A 54 -20.37 -0.73 -9.36
CA ASN A 54 -21.25 0.34 -8.93
C ASN A 54 -21.92 -0.05 -7.60
N TYR A 55 -21.20 0.17 -6.50
CA TYR A 55 -21.56 -0.25 -5.15
C TYR A 55 -21.47 0.94 -4.19
N ASP A 56 -22.61 1.59 -3.91
CA ASP A 56 -22.67 2.74 -3.00
C ASP A 56 -22.30 2.39 -1.55
N GLU A 57 -22.43 1.12 -1.18
CA GLU A 57 -22.13 0.57 0.14
C GLU A 57 -20.71 -0.03 0.25
N ILE A 58 -19.92 -0.01 -0.83
CA ILE A 58 -18.50 -0.37 -0.79
C ILE A 58 -17.66 0.91 -0.88
N ARG A 59 -16.75 1.10 0.07
CA ARG A 59 -15.87 2.28 0.10
C ARG A 59 -14.42 1.89 0.31
N SER A 60 -13.51 2.62 -0.33
CA SER A 60 -12.07 2.45 -0.15
C SER A 60 -11.46 3.72 0.43
N PHE A 61 -10.64 3.58 1.45
CA PHE A 61 -9.81 4.63 2.02
C PHE A 61 -8.36 4.26 1.79
N THR A 62 -7.63 5.05 1.01
CA THR A 62 -6.21 4.79 0.76
C THR A 62 -5.36 5.65 1.68
N VAL A 63 -4.55 5.01 2.51
CA VAL A 63 -3.61 5.69 3.40
C VAL A 63 -2.50 6.34 2.56
N PRO A 64 -2.28 7.67 2.70
CA PRO A 64 -1.16 8.34 2.05
C PRO A 64 0.18 7.75 2.48
N LYS A 65 1.08 7.59 1.52
CA LYS A 65 2.43 7.06 1.78
C LYS A 65 3.26 8.11 2.51
N LYS A 66 3.70 7.78 3.72
CA LYS A 66 4.64 8.55 4.52
C LYS A 66 5.61 7.58 5.22
N ILE A 67 6.91 7.79 5.02
CA ILE A 67 7.93 7.04 5.75
C ILE A 67 7.97 7.57 7.18
N ALA A 68 7.93 6.66 8.16
CA ALA A 68 8.09 6.99 9.56
C ALA A 68 8.70 5.81 10.32
N VAL A 69 9.69 6.10 11.16
CA VAL A 69 10.33 5.11 12.06
C VAL A 69 9.66 5.05 13.43
N THR A 70 8.65 5.88 13.66
CA THR A 70 7.83 5.91 14.87
C THR A 70 6.34 5.92 14.52
N PRO A 71 5.47 5.39 15.39
CA PRO A 71 4.02 5.44 15.18
C PRO A 71 3.52 6.87 14.94
N GLN A 72 2.60 7.03 13.99
CA GLN A 72 2.00 8.32 13.64
C GLN A 72 0.56 8.36 14.16
N GLU A 73 0.14 9.51 14.70
CA GLU A 73 -1.25 9.70 15.17
C GLU A 73 -2.23 9.97 14.03
N GLU A 74 -1.73 10.46 12.88
CA GLU A 74 -2.56 10.84 11.72
C GLU A 74 -1.93 10.37 10.40
N THR A 75 -2.77 10.01 9.44
CA THR A 75 -2.37 9.47 8.13
C THR A 75 -2.05 10.53 7.07
N GLY A 76 -2.22 11.81 7.38
CA GLY A 76 -2.30 12.88 6.37
C GLY A 76 -3.67 12.90 5.65
N PRO A 77 -3.90 13.87 4.75
CA PRO A 77 -5.20 14.10 4.12
C PRO A 77 -5.60 12.94 3.19
N ALA A 78 -6.70 12.27 3.50
CA ALA A 78 -7.32 11.23 2.68
C ALA A 78 -8.84 11.20 2.92
N ALA A 79 -9.57 10.56 2.01
CA ALA A 79 -11.02 10.46 2.06
C ALA A 79 -11.49 9.07 1.64
N TRP A 80 -12.67 8.69 2.13
CA TRP A 80 -13.38 7.50 1.67
C TRP A 80 -13.91 7.73 0.26
N GLU A 81 -13.61 6.81 -0.65
CA GLU A 81 -14.05 6.83 -2.04
C GLU A 81 -15.14 5.79 -2.24
N ILE A 82 -16.30 6.22 -2.74
CA ILE A 82 -17.40 5.32 -3.11
C ILE A 82 -16.96 4.45 -4.29
N CYS A 83 -17.30 3.17 -4.28
CA CYS A 83 -17.03 2.26 -5.38
C CYS A 83 -17.96 2.55 -6.56
N SER A 84 -17.43 3.23 -7.57
CA SER A 84 -18.08 3.46 -8.87
C SER A 84 -17.13 3.00 -9.99
N PRO A 85 -17.61 2.83 -11.23
CA PRO A 85 -16.71 2.49 -12.34
C PRO A 85 -15.52 3.45 -12.49
N ASP A 86 -15.71 4.73 -12.16
CA ASP A 86 -14.66 5.75 -12.26
C ASP A 86 -13.60 5.65 -11.17
N THR A 87 -13.98 5.27 -9.95
CA THR A 87 -13.06 5.14 -8.81
C THR A 87 -12.48 3.73 -8.73
N ALA A 88 -13.30 2.69 -8.93
CA ALA A 88 -12.91 1.29 -8.77
C ALA A 88 -11.69 0.90 -9.62
N LYS A 89 -11.51 1.51 -10.80
CA LYS A 89 -10.35 1.29 -11.67
C LYS A 89 -8.98 1.53 -11.00
N ARG A 90 -8.94 2.36 -9.94
CA ARG A 90 -7.73 2.69 -9.16
C ARG A 90 -7.65 1.95 -7.82
N PHE A 91 -8.69 1.21 -7.44
CA PHE A 91 -8.65 0.41 -6.22
C PHE A 91 -7.69 -0.77 -6.40
N SER A 92 -7.20 -1.29 -5.28
CA SER A 92 -6.55 -2.59 -5.26
C SER A 92 -7.48 -3.65 -5.83
N ALA A 93 -7.02 -4.42 -6.83
CA ALA A 93 -7.78 -5.50 -7.42
C ALA A 93 -8.17 -6.54 -6.37
N VAL A 94 -7.20 -6.95 -5.54
CA VAL A 94 -7.39 -7.95 -4.49
C VAL A 94 -8.42 -7.45 -3.47
N ALA A 95 -8.25 -6.23 -2.96
CA ALA A 95 -9.15 -5.70 -1.95
C ALA A 95 -10.56 -5.42 -2.51
N TYR A 96 -10.67 -4.99 -3.77
CA TYR A 96 -11.94 -4.81 -4.46
C TYR A 96 -12.72 -6.12 -4.56
N PHE A 97 -12.11 -7.20 -5.07
CA PHE A 97 -12.81 -8.47 -5.23
C PHE A 97 -13.22 -9.07 -3.88
N PHE A 98 -12.34 -8.96 -2.88
CA PHE A 98 -12.68 -9.33 -1.51
C PHE A 98 -13.88 -8.55 -0.98
N ALA A 99 -13.88 -7.22 -1.09
CA ALA A 99 -14.98 -6.38 -0.62
C ALA A 99 -16.29 -6.67 -1.35
N ARG A 100 -16.23 -6.84 -2.68
CA ARG A 100 -17.38 -7.17 -3.52
C ARG A 100 -18.02 -8.49 -3.09
N ASP A 101 -17.21 -9.52 -2.92
CA ASP A 101 -17.71 -10.86 -2.60
C ASP A 101 -18.21 -10.93 -1.16
N LEU A 102 -17.52 -10.25 -0.23
CA LEU A 102 -17.97 -10.13 1.16
C LEU A 102 -19.30 -9.37 1.27
N HIS A 103 -19.43 -8.24 0.56
CA HIS A 103 -20.66 -7.46 0.52
C HIS A 103 -21.82 -8.29 -0.04
N ARG A 104 -21.60 -9.05 -1.12
CA ARG A 104 -22.60 -9.97 -1.69
C ARG A 104 -23.00 -11.09 -0.72
N ALA A 105 -22.05 -11.62 0.04
CA ALA A 105 -22.30 -12.72 0.97
C ALA A 105 -23.06 -12.27 2.22
N LEU A 106 -22.73 -11.09 2.76
CA LEU A 106 -23.27 -10.60 4.03
C LEU A 106 -24.44 -9.62 3.88
N GLY A 107 -24.55 -8.94 2.73
CA GLY A 107 -25.57 -7.92 2.48
C GLY A 107 -25.42 -6.68 3.37
N VAL A 108 -24.19 -6.36 3.81
CA VAL A 108 -23.88 -5.19 4.65
C VAL A 108 -22.81 -4.32 4.00
N PRO A 109 -22.73 -3.01 4.30
CA PRO A 109 -21.66 -2.16 3.81
C PRO A 109 -20.26 -2.67 4.13
N VAL A 110 -19.31 -2.43 3.22
CA VAL A 110 -17.91 -2.85 3.38
C VAL A 110 -16.97 -1.68 3.13
N GLY A 111 -16.19 -1.31 4.14
CA GLY A 111 -15.08 -0.37 4.04
C GLY A 111 -13.74 -1.08 3.95
N ILE A 112 -12.90 -0.69 2.99
CA ILE A 112 -11.52 -1.14 2.89
C ILE A 112 -10.58 0.02 3.25
N VAL A 113 -9.65 -0.22 4.17
CA VAL A 113 -8.51 0.66 4.42
C VAL A 113 -7.30 0.06 3.73
N LEU A 114 -6.86 0.67 2.64
CA LEU A 114 -5.67 0.26 1.89
C LEU A 114 -4.43 0.95 2.47
N SER A 115 -3.54 0.18 3.09
CA SER A 115 -2.28 0.62 3.68
C SER A 115 -1.14 -0.25 3.15
N ALA A 116 -0.76 -0.06 1.90
CA ALA A 116 0.22 -0.91 1.23
C ALA A 116 1.37 -0.12 0.57
N TRP A 117 2.58 -0.67 0.64
CA TRP A 117 3.82 -0.05 0.16
C TRP A 117 4.66 -1.00 -0.72
N PRO A 118 4.73 -0.77 -2.04
CA PRO A 118 5.49 -1.63 -2.95
C PRO A 118 6.98 -1.68 -2.62
N GLY A 119 7.59 -2.87 -2.68
CA GLY A 119 9.03 -3.04 -2.50
C GLY A 119 9.48 -3.06 -1.04
N THR A 120 8.54 -3.05 -0.09
CA THR A 120 8.88 -3.21 1.33
C THR A 120 9.08 -4.67 1.70
N ALA A 121 10.01 -4.90 2.63
CA ALA A 121 10.27 -6.20 3.22
C ALA A 121 9.45 -6.39 4.52
N GLY A 122 9.25 -7.64 4.95
CA GLY A 122 8.40 -7.93 6.12
C GLY A 122 8.94 -7.33 7.43
N GLU A 123 10.26 -7.21 7.54
CA GLU A 123 10.93 -6.55 8.67
C GLU A 123 10.57 -5.07 8.80
N GLU A 124 10.24 -4.37 7.70
CA GLU A 124 9.90 -2.95 7.72
C GLU A 124 8.49 -2.68 8.26
N TRP A 125 7.65 -3.73 8.33
CA TRP A 125 6.32 -3.69 8.94
C TRP A 125 6.29 -4.27 10.36
N THR A 126 7.44 -4.70 10.86
CA THR A 126 7.55 -5.38 12.16
C THR A 126 8.22 -4.45 13.17
N ASP A 127 7.72 -4.48 14.40
CA ASP A 127 8.36 -3.78 15.51
C ASP A 127 9.86 -4.18 15.64
N PRO A 128 10.79 -3.22 15.60
CA PRO A 128 12.23 -3.52 15.61
C PRO A 128 12.68 -4.29 16.85
N GLU A 129 12.09 -4.00 18.01
CA GLU A 129 12.40 -4.70 19.26
C GLU A 129 11.98 -6.17 19.20
N SER A 130 10.88 -6.47 18.51
CA SER A 130 10.41 -7.83 18.29
C SER A 130 11.36 -8.61 17.38
N LEU A 131 11.90 -7.99 16.32
CA LEU A 131 12.92 -8.61 15.47
C LEU A 131 14.22 -8.90 16.24
N ARG A 132 14.68 -7.94 17.07
CA ARG A 132 15.91 -8.07 17.88
C ARG A 132 15.82 -9.14 18.97
N ARG A 133 14.63 -9.58 19.37
CA ARG A 133 14.46 -10.63 20.37
C ARG A 133 14.69 -12.04 19.83
N GLU A 134 14.61 -12.21 18.51
CA GLU A 134 14.71 -13.51 17.88
C GLU A 134 16.11 -13.72 17.27
N PRO A 135 16.94 -14.63 17.82
CA PRO A 135 18.30 -14.85 17.33
C PRO A 135 18.38 -15.18 15.84
N VAL A 136 17.41 -15.92 15.28
CA VAL A 136 17.44 -16.27 13.85
C VAL A 136 17.23 -15.06 12.92
N LEU A 137 16.66 -13.96 13.44
CA LEU A 137 16.37 -12.75 12.65
C LEU A 137 17.48 -11.68 12.76
N GLN A 138 18.50 -11.86 13.60
CA GLN A 138 19.60 -10.89 13.75
C GLN A 138 20.27 -10.47 12.43
N PRO A 139 20.54 -11.37 11.47
CA PRO A 139 21.13 -10.97 10.20
C PRO A 139 20.24 -10.00 9.38
N LEU A 140 18.91 -10.04 9.58
CA LEU A 140 17.99 -9.09 8.94
C LEU A 140 18.06 -7.72 9.62
N VAL A 141 18.13 -7.70 10.96
CA VAL A 141 18.26 -6.45 11.72
C VAL A 141 19.54 -5.72 11.34
N GLU A 142 20.68 -6.42 11.31
CA GLU A 142 21.98 -5.84 10.94
C GLU A 142 21.96 -5.26 9.52
N ARG A 143 21.32 -5.95 8.57
CA ARG A 143 21.15 -5.47 7.19
C ARG A 143 20.29 -4.21 7.13
N SER A 144 19.19 -4.18 7.87
CA SER A 144 18.26 -3.06 7.88
C SER A 144 18.87 -1.83 8.54
N ASP A 145 19.57 -2.00 9.67
CA ASP A 145 20.28 -0.91 10.36
C ASP A 145 21.34 -0.29 9.42
N ALA A 146 22.14 -1.11 8.74
CA ALA A 146 23.12 -0.63 7.75
C ALA A 146 22.48 0.09 6.54
N SER A 147 21.27 -0.32 6.13
CA SER A 147 20.56 0.30 5.01
C SER A 147 19.90 1.63 5.42
N ALA A 148 19.41 1.73 6.65
CA ALA A 148 18.84 2.94 7.21
C ALA A 148 19.88 4.06 7.37
N GLU A 149 21.10 3.72 7.79
CA GLU A 149 22.23 4.65 7.84
C GLU A 149 22.53 5.25 6.46
N ILE A 150 22.52 4.42 5.41
CA ILE A 150 22.72 4.87 4.03
C ILE A 150 21.55 5.75 3.56
N ALA A 151 20.30 5.35 3.79
CA ALA A 151 19.13 6.13 3.33
C ALA A 151 19.10 7.55 3.93
N LEU A 152 19.49 7.70 5.20
CA LEU A 152 19.60 8.99 5.87
C LEU A 152 20.73 9.87 5.30
N GLU A 153 21.82 9.28 4.77
CA GLU A 153 22.86 10.03 4.07
C GLU A 153 22.40 10.52 2.68
N PHE A 154 21.48 9.80 2.02
CA PHE A 154 20.97 10.20 0.70
C PHE A 154 19.89 11.30 0.76
N ASP A 155 19.10 11.37 1.83
CA ASP A 155 18.15 12.48 2.06
C ASP A 155 18.87 13.84 2.22
N ASP A 156 20.15 13.85 2.61
CA ASP A 156 20.99 15.06 2.68
C ASP A 156 21.46 15.58 1.30
N PHE A 157 21.26 14.83 0.20
CA PHE A 157 21.65 15.25 -1.15
C PHE A 157 20.52 15.98 -1.93
N GLU A 158 19.32 16.08 -1.35
CA GLU A 158 18.18 16.82 -1.92
C GLU A 158 18.32 18.36 -1.88
N LEU A 159 19.53 18.89 -1.65
CA LEU A 159 19.81 20.33 -1.62
C LEU A 159 20.40 20.91 -2.92
N LEU A 160 20.51 20.15 -4.02
CA LEU A 160 21.09 20.62 -5.29
C LEU A 160 20.11 20.95 -6.42
N PHE A 161 18.81 20.75 -6.25
CA PHE A 161 17.81 21.20 -7.23
C PHE A 161 16.97 22.34 -6.67
N ALA A 162 17.54 23.54 -6.65
CA ALA A 162 16.78 24.77 -6.46
C ALA A 162 15.87 25.01 -7.69
N PRO A 163 14.60 25.39 -7.52
CA PRO A 163 13.68 25.58 -8.64
C PRO A 163 14.00 26.90 -9.36
N GLY A 164 14.53 26.82 -10.59
CA GLY A 164 14.81 28.05 -11.34
C GLY A 164 15.51 27.96 -12.70
N ASP A 165 15.98 26.80 -13.19
CA ASP A 165 16.60 26.74 -14.52
C ASP A 165 15.81 25.85 -15.48
N ALA A 166 14.89 26.49 -16.21
CA ALA A 166 14.28 25.92 -17.38
C ALA A 166 15.32 25.96 -18.52
N ARG A 167 16.06 24.86 -18.73
CA ARG A 167 16.70 24.48 -20.00
C ARG A 167 17.38 23.11 -19.86
N GLY A 168 17.02 22.16 -20.73
CA GLY A 168 17.93 21.05 -21.09
C GLY A 168 17.28 19.67 -21.08
N ALA A 169 16.83 19.26 -22.27
CA ALA A 169 16.40 17.91 -22.62
C ALA A 169 17.23 16.77 -22.00
N TYR A 170 16.54 15.72 -21.54
CA TYR A 170 17.13 14.41 -21.25
C TYR A 170 17.64 13.81 -22.57
N ALA A 171 18.96 13.75 -22.73
CA ALA A 171 19.64 12.87 -23.66
C ALA A 171 20.18 11.67 -22.87
N PRO A 172 19.92 10.42 -23.29
CA PRO A 172 20.43 9.26 -22.58
C PRO A 172 21.95 9.20 -22.82
N SER A 173 22.75 9.29 -21.76
CA SER A 173 24.19 9.09 -21.86
C SER A 173 24.52 7.59 -21.80
N ASP A 174 25.34 7.18 -22.76
CA ASP A 174 25.79 5.82 -23.05
C ASP A 174 26.70 5.23 -21.97
N ASN A 175 26.18 4.86 -20.79
CA ASN A 175 27.01 4.18 -19.79
C ASN A 175 26.35 3.06 -18.97
N VAL A 176 25.38 2.36 -19.56
CA VAL A 176 24.82 1.11 -19.00
C VAL A 176 25.84 -0.04 -19.09
N SER A 177 26.86 0.08 -19.94
CA SER A 177 27.91 -0.92 -20.13
C SER A 177 28.96 -0.98 -19.01
N GLU A 178 29.17 0.08 -18.22
CA GLU A 178 30.19 0.09 -17.16
C GLU A 178 29.67 -0.40 -15.79
N LEU A 179 28.36 -0.33 -15.51
CA LEU A 179 27.79 -0.85 -14.26
C LEU A 179 27.69 -2.39 -14.22
N THR A 180 27.64 -3.05 -15.38
CA THR A 180 27.55 -4.52 -15.47
C THR A 180 28.91 -5.22 -15.30
N ALA A 181 30.02 -4.48 -15.29
CA ALA A 181 31.37 -5.05 -15.19
C ALA A 181 31.88 -5.29 -13.76
N ARG A 182 31.21 -4.76 -12.72
CA ARG A 182 31.64 -4.90 -11.31
C ARG A 182 30.86 -5.94 -10.50
N VAL A 183 29.82 -6.54 -11.07
CA VAL A 183 29.07 -7.63 -10.43
C VAL A 183 29.50 -8.94 -11.10
N LYS A 184 30.38 -9.71 -10.46
CA LYS A 184 30.60 -11.10 -10.86
C LYS A 184 29.26 -11.84 -10.75
N PRO A 185 28.76 -12.50 -11.82
CA PRO A 185 27.61 -13.37 -11.67
C PRO A 185 28.02 -14.51 -10.72
N ARG A 186 27.32 -14.64 -9.59
CA ARG A 186 27.36 -15.89 -8.83
C ARG A 186 26.71 -16.96 -9.71
N ALA A 187 27.44 -18.05 -9.93
CA ALA A 187 26.86 -19.25 -10.50
C ALA A 187 25.66 -19.66 -9.64
N CYS A 188 24.50 -19.87 -10.27
CA CYS A 188 23.41 -20.59 -9.63
C CYS A 188 23.87 -22.06 -9.51
N ASP A 189 24.35 -22.45 -8.34
CA ASP A 189 24.49 -23.85 -8.02
C ASP A 189 23.09 -24.49 -8.05
N ALA A 190 22.96 -25.57 -8.81
CA ALA A 190 21.71 -26.32 -8.93
C ALA A 190 21.25 -26.79 -7.55
N LEU A 191 20.03 -26.39 -7.16
CA LEU A 191 19.39 -26.89 -5.95
C LEU A 191 19.14 -28.40 -6.10
N PRO A 192 19.41 -29.22 -5.06
CA PRO A 192 19.05 -30.64 -5.10
C PRO A 192 17.53 -30.82 -5.16
N GLU A 193 17.10 -31.79 -5.96
CA GLU A 193 15.71 -32.21 -6.18
C GLU A 193 14.89 -32.28 -4.87
N ASN A 194 13.71 -31.63 -4.87
CA ASN A 194 12.79 -31.62 -3.75
C ASN A 194 12.09 -33.00 -3.59
N PRO A 195 12.24 -33.69 -2.45
CA PRO A 195 11.64 -35.02 -2.24
C PRO A 195 10.14 -34.98 -1.85
N PHE A 196 9.50 -33.81 -1.83
CA PHE A 196 8.07 -33.68 -1.56
C PHE A 196 7.31 -33.16 -2.78
N ARG A 197 7.01 -34.07 -3.70
CA ARG A 197 5.86 -33.95 -4.61
C ARG A 197 4.69 -34.72 -3.98
N ILE A 198 3.58 -34.03 -3.78
CA ILE A 198 2.23 -34.62 -3.65
C ILE A 198 1.76 -34.99 -5.06
#